data_AF-A0A950XA01-F1
#
_entry.id   AF-A0A950XA01-F1
#
_cell.length_a   1.000
_cell.length_b   1.000
_cell.length_c   1.000
_cell.angle_alpha   90.00
_cell.angle_beta   90.00
_cell.angle_gamma   90.00
#
_symmetry.space_group_name_H-M   'P 1'
#
loop_
_entity.id
_entity.type
_entity.pdbx_description
1 polymer ?
#
loop_
_entity_poly.entity_id
_entity_poly.type
_entity_poly.pdbx_seq_one_letter_code
_entity_poly.pdbx_strand_id
1 'polypeptide(L)'
;MLLLAQMQMCGVYQALGPEVFSQLVRGVSIGKLKTYQVYERFKLRARLVKLNSESLRKAQARFWARIESGEEDFATDLSQVFLLSHLDMIVDILNFLEIPNEQGFFDKDLKAEQYLTPGWQERVFEHFSEKYRREILLFYINHLDWELNKTDNVFLPAA
;
A
#
# COMPACT_ATOMS: atom_id res chain seq x y z
N MET A 1 -27.19 -16.11 2.60
CA MET A 1 -26.77 -14.80 2.05
C MET A 1 -25.29 -14.67 2.40
N LEU A 2 -24.41 -15.21 1.55
CA LEU A 2 -22.97 -15.18 1.77
C LEU A 2 -22.49 -13.78 1.34
N LEU A 3 -22.19 -12.93 2.32
CA LEU A 3 -21.37 -11.75 2.09
C LEU A 3 -20.00 -12.28 1.64
N LEU A 4 -19.67 -12.09 0.37
CA LEU A 4 -18.31 -12.20 -0.11
C LEU A 4 -17.52 -11.18 0.70
N ALA A 5 -16.84 -11.62 1.75
CA ALA A 5 -15.87 -10.81 2.46
C ALA A 5 -14.69 -10.69 1.51
N GLN A 6 -14.78 -9.76 0.57
CA GLN A 6 -13.65 -9.36 -0.23
C GLN A 6 -12.84 -8.45 0.67
N MET A 7 -11.60 -8.81 1.03
CA MET A 7 -10.75 -7.92 1.82
C MET A 7 -10.77 -6.52 1.20
N GLN A 8 -11.21 -5.58 2.02
CA GLN A 8 -11.21 -4.15 1.73
C GLN A 8 -9.83 -3.62 2.13
N MET A 9 -9.29 -2.62 1.42
CA MET A 9 -8.02 -1.95 1.72
C MET A 9 -7.99 -1.46 3.18
N CYS A 10 -9.15 -1.08 3.74
CA CYS A 10 -9.31 -0.87 5.18
C CYS A 10 -8.84 -2.08 6.03
N GLY A 11 -9.22 -3.29 5.65
CA GLY A 11 -8.83 -4.53 6.34
C GLY A 11 -7.31 -4.77 6.32
N VAL A 12 -6.63 -4.47 5.20
CA VAL A 12 -5.15 -4.56 5.12
C VAL A 12 -4.52 -3.59 6.13
N TYR A 13 -4.99 -2.36 6.20
CA TYR A 13 -4.49 -1.39 7.19
C TYR A 13 -4.75 -1.82 8.63
N GLN A 14 -5.96 -2.31 8.92
CA GLN A 14 -6.34 -2.76 10.26
C GLN A 14 -5.49 -3.96 10.72
N ALA A 15 -5.24 -4.92 9.82
CA ALA A 15 -4.44 -6.10 10.12
C ALA A 15 -2.95 -5.76 10.36
N LEU A 16 -2.40 -4.80 9.63
CA LEU A 16 -1.03 -4.29 9.85
C LEU A 16 -0.92 -3.40 11.10
N GLY A 17 -2.04 -2.79 11.51
CA GLY A 17 -2.16 -2.03 12.74
C GLY A 17 -1.72 -0.56 12.65
N PRO A 18 -2.05 0.22 13.70
CA PRO A 18 -1.90 1.67 13.70
C PRO A 18 -0.44 2.15 13.69
N GLU A 19 0.51 1.33 14.19
CA GLU A 19 1.92 1.68 14.16
C GLU A 19 2.51 1.59 12.75
N VAL A 20 2.24 0.50 12.02
CA VAL A 20 2.63 0.41 10.60
C VAL A 20 1.99 1.55 9.81
N PHE A 21 0.69 1.80 10.02
CA PHE A 21 0.00 2.92 9.39
C PHE A 21 0.66 4.28 9.66
N SER A 22 1.08 4.53 10.90
CA SER A 22 1.82 5.74 11.31
C SER A 22 3.09 5.94 10.48
N GLN A 23 3.87 4.87 10.31
CA GLN A 23 5.12 4.92 9.54
C GLN A 23 4.85 5.13 8.04
N LEU A 24 3.79 4.53 7.48
CA LEU A 24 3.37 4.77 6.10
C LEU A 24 3.03 6.24 5.84
N VAL A 25 2.26 6.88 6.74
CA VAL A 25 1.92 8.31 6.63
C VAL A 25 3.16 9.19 6.66
N ARG A 26 4.17 8.85 7.49
CA ARG A 26 5.45 9.57 7.54
C ARG A 26 6.29 9.39 6.27
N GLY A 27 6.11 8.29 5.55
CA GLY A 27 6.81 7.98 4.30
C GLY A 27 6.27 8.70 3.06
N VAL A 28 5.23 9.52 3.18
CA VAL A 28 4.61 10.19 2.02
C VAL A 28 5.54 11.23 1.39
N SER A 29 5.77 11.09 0.09
CA SER A 29 6.59 12.01 -0.70
C SER A 29 5.72 13.02 -1.45
N ILE A 30 5.69 14.27 -0.96
CA ILE A 30 4.94 15.36 -1.60
C ILE A 30 5.42 15.62 -3.03
N GLY A 31 6.72 15.46 -3.30
CA GLY A 31 7.30 15.59 -4.63
C GLY A 31 6.71 14.57 -5.60
N LYS A 32 6.73 13.28 -5.24
CA LYS A 32 6.13 12.22 -6.06
C LYS A 32 4.63 12.45 -6.28
N LEU A 33 3.88 12.86 -5.25
CA LEU A 33 2.45 13.17 -5.42
C LEU A 33 2.19 14.30 -6.43
N LYS A 34 3.08 15.28 -6.54
CA LYS A 34 2.99 16.33 -7.57
C LYS A 34 3.35 15.80 -8.94
N THR A 35 4.45 15.05 -9.06
CA THR A 35 4.90 14.43 -10.32
C THR A 35 3.79 13.58 -10.95
N TYR A 36 3.09 12.78 -10.15
CA TYR A 36 2.01 11.91 -10.61
C TYR A 36 0.61 12.55 -10.51
N GLN A 37 0.53 13.88 -10.32
CA GLN A 37 -0.73 14.65 -10.29
C GLN A 37 -1.77 14.14 -9.26
N VAL A 38 -1.33 13.51 -8.18
CA VAL A 38 -2.18 13.00 -7.08
C VAL A 38 -2.37 14.02 -5.96
N TYR A 39 -1.47 15.01 -5.86
CA TYR A 39 -1.46 16.00 -4.78
C TYR A 39 -2.82 16.68 -4.54
N GLU A 40 -3.41 17.29 -5.57
CA GLU A 40 -4.66 18.05 -5.39
C GLU A 40 -5.86 17.15 -5.10
N ARG A 41 -5.96 16.02 -5.81
CA ARG A 41 -7.03 15.03 -5.58
C ARG A 41 -6.99 14.50 -4.15
N PHE A 42 -5.81 14.08 -3.68
CA PHE A 42 -5.67 13.55 -2.34
C PHE A 42 -5.88 14.63 -1.27
N LYS A 43 -5.48 15.89 -1.51
CA LYS A 43 -5.72 17.00 -0.58
C LYS A 43 -7.22 17.16 -0.28
N LEU A 44 -8.05 17.10 -1.32
CA LEU A 44 -9.50 17.15 -1.21
C LEU A 44 -10.06 15.92 -0.48
N ARG A 45 -9.65 14.72 -0.91
CA ARG A 45 -10.08 13.46 -0.27
C ARG A 45 -9.69 13.38 1.21
N ALA A 46 -8.52 13.89 1.57
CA ALA A 46 -8.00 13.95 2.92
C ALA A 46 -8.64 15.08 3.76
N ARG A 47 -9.42 15.97 3.14
CA ARG A 47 -10.02 17.16 3.76
C ARG A 47 -8.95 18.02 4.45
N LEU A 48 -7.90 18.34 3.70
CA LEU A 48 -6.79 19.16 4.18
C LEU A 48 -6.68 20.45 3.37
N VAL A 49 -6.31 21.55 4.05
CA VAL A 49 -6.07 22.84 3.38
C VAL A 49 -4.77 22.83 2.59
N LYS A 50 -3.78 22.05 3.05
CA LYS A 50 -2.48 21.83 2.41
C LYS A 50 -2.00 20.41 2.66
N LEU A 51 -1.18 19.87 1.76
CA LEU A 51 -0.48 18.61 1.98
C LEU A 51 1.01 18.87 2.18
N ASN A 52 1.48 18.61 3.39
CA ASN A 52 2.88 18.50 3.75
C ASN A 52 3.03 17.55 4.94
N SER A 53 4.27 17.25 5.33
CA SER A 53 4.56 16.32 6.42
C SER A 53 3.84 16.69 7.73
N GLU A 54 3.74 17.98 8.04
CA GLU A 54 3.09 18.46 9.26
C GLU A 54 1.56 18.29 9.23
N SER A 55 0.91 18.62 8.12
CA SER A 55 -0.54 18.43 7.97
C SER A 55 -0.92 16.95 7.96
N LEU A 56 -0.08 16.10 7.36
CA LEU A 56 -0.28 14.65 7.34
C LEU A 56 -0.13 14.06 8.75
N ARG A 57 0.93 14.44 9.48
CA ARG A 57 1.16 14.03 10.87
C ARG A 57 -0.03 14.38 11.76
N LYS A 58 -0.55 15.61 11.66
CA LYS A 58 -1.72 16.06 12.43
C LYS A 58 -3.02 15.33 12.05
N ALA A 59 -3.14 14.92 10.79
CA ALA A 59 -4.33 14.23 10.28
C ALA A 59 -4.32 12.72 10.52
N GLN A 60 -3.19 12.14 10.94
CA GLN A 60 -3.01 10.69 11.05
C GLN A 60 -4.09 10.01 11.89
N ALA A 61 -4.40 10.53 13.09
CA ALA A 61 -5.44 9.97 13.95
C ALA A 61 -6.82 9.99 13.27
N ARG A 62 -7.12 11.07 12.54
CA ARG A 62 -8.35 11.18 11.76
C ARG A 62 -8.37 10.18 10.60
N PHE A 63 -7.25 9.98 9.91
CA PHE A 63 -7.18 9.00 8.84
C PHE A 63 -7.40 7.58 9.38
N TRP A 64 -6.79 7.24 10.51
CA TRP A 64 -6.99 5.96 11.17
C TRP A 64 -8.46 5.72 11.55
N ALA A 65 -9.13 6.71 12.15
CA ALA A 65 -10.55 6.61 12.48
C ALA A 65 -11.44 6.33 11.23
N ARG A 66 -11.07 6.87 10.07
CA ARG A 66 -11.77 6.61 8.80
C ARG A 66 -11.56 5.17 8.32
N ILE A 67 -10.33 4.66 8.45
CA ILE A 67 -10.00 3.26 8.18
C ILE A 67 -10.81 2.32 9.10
N GLU A 68 -10.89 2.64 10.40
CA GLU A 68 -11.69 1.86 11.36
C GLU A 68 -13.19 1.89 11.04
N SER A 69 -13.69 3.00 10.52
CA SER A 69 -15.09 3.12 10.07
C SER A 69 -15.38 2.46 8.72
N GLY A 70 -14.39 1.84 8.08
CA GLY A 70 -14.58 1.13 6.80
C GLY A 70 -14.74 2.06 5.60
N GLU A 71 -14.19 3.28 5.63
CA GLU A 71 -14.21 4.20 4.48
C GLU A 71 -13.29 3.71 3.34
N GLU A 72 -13.77 2.77 2.54
CA GLU A 72 -12.95 2.04 1.57
C GLU A 72 -12.40 2.93 0.44
N ASP A 73 -13.21 3.81 -0.15
CA ASP A 73 -12.73 4.76 -1.17
C ASP A 73 -11.55 5.61 -0.66
N PHE A 74 -11.56 5.95 0.63
CA PHE A 74 -10.46 6.69 1.24
C PHE A 74 -9.23 5.81 1.42
N ALA A 75 -9.42 4.56 1.86
CA ALA A 75 -8.34 3.59 2.01
C ALA A 75 -7.65 3.32 0.67
N THR A 76 -8.40 3.16 -0.42
CA THR A 76 -7.86 2.98 -1.78
C THR A 76 -7.11 4.23 -2.27
N ASP A 77 -7.68 5.43 -2.09
CA ASP A 77 -6.97 6.67 -2.46
C ASP A 77 -5.69 6.87 -1.62
N LEU A 78 -5.69 6.43 -0.35
CA LEU A 78 -4.53 6.48 0.53
C LEU A 78 -3.46 5.44 0.18
N SER A 79 -3.85 4.25 -0.29
CA SER A 79 -2.91 3.22 -0.73
C SER A 79 -2.10 3.74 -1.91
N GLN A 80 -2.75 4.35 -2.89
CA GLN A 80 -2.07 5.00 -4.02
C GLN A 80 -1.04 6.04 -3.58
N VAL A 81 -1.34 6.84 -2.56
CA VAL A 81 -0.39 7.82 -2.00
C VAL A 81 0.85 7.16 -1.41
N PHE A 82 0.68 6.06 -0.68
CA PHE A 82 1.81 5.30 -0.11
C PHE A 82 2.64 4.64 -1.20
N LEU A 83 1.99 4.02 -2.20
CA LEU A 83 2.67 3.33 -3.31
C LEU A 83 3.49 4.29 -4.16
N LEU A 84 2.91 5.40 -4.59
CA LEU A 84 3.60 6.40 -5.40
C LEU A 84 4.80 7.04 -4.67
N SER A 85 4.76 7.05 -3.34
CA SER A 85 5.87 7.55 -2.53
C SER A 85 7.06 6.59 -2.49
N HIS A 86 6.89 5.33 -2.92
CA HIS A 86 7.88 4.25 -2.81
C HIS A 86 8.04 3.45 -4.12
N LEU A 87 7.85 4.09 -5.29
CA LEU A 87 7.91 3.40 -6.59
C LEU A 87 9.22 2.65 -6.84
N ASP A 88 10.36 3.16 -6.38
CA ASP A 88 11.65 2.49 -6.60
C ASP A 88 11.69 1.11 -5.89
N MET A 89 11.07 1.00 -4.71
CA MET A 89 10.90 -0.28 -4.02
C MET A 89 9.94 -1.21 -4.76
N ILE A 90 8.84 -0.66 -5.26
CA ILE A 90 7.84 -1.41 -6.03
C ILE A 90 8.49 -2.01 -7.27
N VAL A 91 9.24 -1.23 -8.03
CA VAL A 91 9.97 -1.68 -9.22
C VAL A 91 10.92 -2.82 -8.86
N ASP A 92 11.72 -2.66 -7.81
CA ASP A 92 12.67 -3.69 -7.39
C ASP A 92 11.97 -5.01 -7.02
N ILE A 93 10.86 -4.95 -6.28
CA ILE A 93 10.11 -6.15 -5.89
C ILE A 93 9.43 -6.81 -7.09
N LEU A 94 8.84 -6.01 -7.99
CA LEU A 94 8.21 -6.55 -9.20
C LEU A 94 9.24 -7.21 -10.10
N ASN A 95 10.42 -6.61 -10.26
CA ASN A 95 11.52 -7.20 -11.02
C ASN A 95 12.02 -8.50 -10.36
N PHE A 96 12.14 -8.55 -9.04
CA PHE A 96 12.51 -9.76 -8.30
C PHE A 96 11.49 -10.90 -8.47
N LEU A 97 10.20 -10.57 -8.54
CA LEU A 97 9.12 -11.52 -8.81
C LEU A 97 8.92 -11.79 -10.31
N GLU A 98 9.73 -11.18 -11.17
CA GLU A 98 9.64 -11.26 -12.63
C GLU A 98 8.28 -10.82 -13.19
N ILE A 99 7.56 -9.96 -12.45
CA ILE A 99 6.26 -9.40 -12.86
C ILE A 99 6.50 -8.27 -13.87
N PRO A 100 5.98 -8.38 -15.11
CA PRO A 100 6.06 -7.32 -16.10
C PRO A 100 5.45 -6.03 -15.56
N ASN A 101 6.25 -4.96 -15.61
CA ASN A 101 5.85 -3.64 -15.17
C ASN A 101 6.56 -2.57 -15.98
N GLU A 102 5.92 -1.40 -16.10
CA GLU A 102 6.54 -0.19 -16.62
C GLU A 102 6.65 0.81 -15.46
N GLN A 103 7.85 0.96 -14.89
CA GLN A 103 8.11 1.89 -13.77
C GLN A 103 7.19 1.65 -12.56
N GLY A 104 6.88 0.39 -12.27
CA GLY A 104 6.04 0.00 -11.13
C GLY A 104 4.54 -0.05 -11.44
N PHE A 105 4.14 0.17 -12.70
CA PHE A 105 2.75 0.05 -13.15
C PHE A 105 2.54 -1.24 -13.95
N PHE A 106 1.43 -1.93 -13.70
CA PHE A 106 1.06 -3.12 -14.45
C PHE A 106 0.46 -2.79 -15.82
N ASP A 107 0.61 -3.72 -16.76
CA ASP A 107 -0.24 -3.76 -17.94
C ASP A 107 -1.68 -4.13 -17.53
N LYS A 108 -2.67 -3.61 -18.26
CA LYS A 108 -4.10 -3.90 -18.00
C LYS A 108 -4.45 -5.37 -18.24
N ASP A 109 -3.68 -6.05 -19.08
CA ASP A 109 -3.89 -7.45 -19.46
C ASP A 109 -2.94 -8.41 -18.69
N LEU A 110 -2.30 -7.94 -17.61
CA LEU A 110 -1.40 -8.75 -16.79
C LEU A 110 -2.15 -9.95 -16.17
N LYS A 111 -1.69 -11.17 -16.49
CA LYS A 111 -2.12 -12.39 -15.81
C LYS A 111 -1.27 -12.63 -14.58
N ALA A 112 -1.66 -12.05 -13.47
CA ALA A 112 -0.80 -11.94 -12.30
C ALA A 112 -0.60 -13.25 -11.52
N GLU A 113 -1.58 -14.16 -11.60
CA GLU A 113 -1.61 -15.47 -10.92
C GLU A 113 -0.39 -16.35 -11.25
N GLN A 114 0.27 -16.14 -12.40
CA GLN A 114 1.41 -16.95 -12.82
C GLN A 114 2.74 -16.58 -12.13
N TYR A 115 2.82 -15.41 -11.48
CA TYR A 115 4.06 -14.91 -10.89
C TYR A 115 4.12 -15.09 -9.37
N LEU A 116 2.97 -15.05 -8.69
CA LEU A 116 2.88 -15.19 -7.24
C LEU A 116 2.95 -16.66 -6.81
N THR A 117 4.13 -17.25 -6.95
CA THR A 117 4.40 -18.67 -6.61
C THR A 117 4.37 -18.89 -5.08
N PRO A 118 4.13 -20.13 -4.60
CA PRO A 118 4.06 -20.42 -3.17
C PRO A 118 5.25 -19.86 -2.37
N GLY A 119 4.96 -19.19 -1.24
CA GLY A 119 5.97 -18.59 -0.36
C GLY A 119 6.62 -17.30 -0.88
N TRP A 120 6.08 -16.67 -1.93
CA TRP A 120 6.65 -15.44 -2.48
C TRP A 120 6.71 -14.29 -1.48
N GLN A 121 5.72 -14.16 -0.58
CA GLN A 121 5.69 -13.09 0.42
C GLN A 121 6.93 -13.15 1.32
N GLU A 122 7.27 -14.34 1.82
CA GLU A 122 8.45 -14.56 2.68
C GLU A 122 9.73 -14.24 1.91
N ARG A 123 9.88 -14.75 0.68
CA ARG A 123 11.09 -14.49 -0.13
C ARG A 123 11.29 -12.99 -0.41
N VAL A 124 10.23 -12.26 -0.71
CA VAL A 124 10.30 -10.80 -0.88
C VAL A 124 10.69 -10.14 0.43
N PHE A 125 10.06 -10.53 1.54
CA PHE A 125 10.34 -9.96 2.85
C PHE A 125 11.81 -10.15 3.25
N GLU A 126 12.31 -11.38 3.21
CA GLU A 126 13.70 -11.72 3.54
C GLU A 126 14.68 -10.96 2.63
N HIS A 127 14.48 -11.00 1.31
CA HIS A 127 15.41 -10.39 0.34
C HIS A 127 15.54 -8.88 0.50
N PHE A 128 14.45 -8.20 0.85
CA PHE A 128 14.39 -6.75 0.88
C PHE A 128 14.43 -6.13 2.28
N SER A 129 14.36 -6.93 3.35
CA SER A 129 14.26 -6.47 4.74
C SER A 129 15.42 -5.56 5.18
N GLU A 130 16.63 -5.75 4.64
CA GLU A 130 17.79 -4.91 4.94
C GLU A 130 17.83 -3.61 4.11
N LYS A 131 17.16 -3.60 2.95
CA LYS A 131 17.20 -2.48 2.00
C LYS A 131 16.07 -1.48 2.22
N TYR A 132 14.88 -1.97 2.58
CA TYR A 132 13.69 -1.15 2.74
C TYR A 132 13.10 -1.28 4.14
N ARG A 133 12.40 -0.24 4.59
CA ARG A 133 11.76 -0.26 5.91
C ARG A 133 10.72 -1.36 5.97
N ARG A 134 10.70 -2.09 7.08
CA ARG A 134 9.78 -3.20 7.32
C ARG A 134 8.32 -2.83 7.06
N GLU A 135 7.88 -1.66 7.50
CA GLU A 135 6.47 -1.25 7.46
C GLU A 135 5.96 -1.07 6.04
N ILE A 136 6.78 -0.50 5.14
CA ILE A 136 6.39 -0.33 3.74
C ILE A 136 6.49 -1.64 2.96
N LEU A 137 7.41 -2.53 3.31
CA LEU A 137 7.47 -3.89 2.74
C LEU A 137 6.21 -4.68 3.10
N LEU A 138 5.85 -4.73 4.39
CA LEU A 138 4.65 -5.41 4.83
C LEU A 138 3.40 -4.85 4.15
N PHE A 139 3.31 -3.53 4.05
CA PHE A 139 2.22 -2.89 3.34
C PHE A 139 2.15 -3.31 1.88
N TYR A 140 3.27 -3.25 1.15
CA TYR A 140 3.28 -3.54 -0.27
C TYR A 140 3.05 -5.02 -0.58
N ILE A 141 3.64 -5.93 0.19
CA ILE A 141 3.41 -7.38 0.05
C ILE A 141 1.91 -7.69 0.21
N ASN A 142 1.29 -7.19 1.27
CA ASN A 142 -0.14 -7.42 1.51
C ASN A 142 -1.03 -6.71 0.48
N HIS A 143 -0.65 -5.50 0.04
CA HIS A 143 -1.35 -4.80 -1.04
C HIS A 143 -1.25 -5.54 -2.37
N LEU A 144 -0.08 -6.08 -2.71
CA LEU A 144 0.14 -6.81 -3.96
C LEU A 144 -0.66 -8.12 -3.98
N ASP A 145 -0.69 -8.85 -2.87
CA ASP A 145 -1.50 -10.07 -2.76
C ASP A 145 -2.99 -9.77 -2.87
N TRP A 146 -3.45 -8.71 -2.19
CA TRP A 146 -4.80 -8.19 -2.36
C TRP A 146 -5.09 -7.80 -3.80
N GLU A 147 -4.19 -7.09 -4.47
CA GLU A 147 -4.42 -6.59 -5.82
C GLU A 147 -4.52 -7.73 -6.84
N LEU A 148 -3.65 -8.74 -6.73
CA LEU A 148 -3.51 -9.79 -7.73
C LEU A 148 -4.33 -11.05 -7.44
N ASN A 149 -4.42 -11.47 -6.17
CA ASN A 149 -5.12 -12.71 -5.78
C ASN A 149 -6.47 -12.45 -5.12
N LYS A 150 -6.79 -11.20 -4.75
CA LYS A 150 -8.03 -10.82 -4.03
C LYS A 150 -8.24 -11.68 -2.77
N THR A 151 -7.14 -12.04 -2.11
CA THR A 151 -7.10 -12.91 -0.92
C THR A 151 -7.47 -12.15 0.35
N ASP A 152 -7.98 -12.90 1.34
CA ASP A 152 -8.26 -12.38 2.68
C ASP A 152 -7.11 -12.65 3.69
N ASN A 153 -6.02 -13.26 3.23
CA ASN A 153 -4.89 -13.59 4.07
C ASN A 153 -3.94 -12.42 4.20
N VAL A 154 -3.54 -12.14 5.44
CA VAL A 154 -2.52 -11.12 5.73
C VAL A 154 -1.21 -11.83 6.03
N PHE A 155 -0.18 -11.50 5.27
CA PHE A 155 1.18 -11.91 5.52
C PHE A 155 1.76 -11.12 6.70
N LEU A 156 2.21 -11.87 7.71
CA LEU A 156 3.08 -11.40 8.77
C LEU A 156 4.28 -12.35 8.80
N PRO A 157 5.52 -11.85 8.71
CA PRO A 157 6.70 -12.70 8.72
C PRO A 157 6.84 -13.38 10.08
N ALA A 158 7.43 -14.57 10.09
CA ALA A 158 7.72 -15.28 11.33
C ALA A 158 8.59 -14.42 12.26
N ALA A 159 8.32 -14.51 13.57
CA ALA A 159 9.03 -13.76 14.61
C ALA A 159 10.44 -14.31 14.87
#